data_AF-A0A964D6V7-F1
#
_entry.id   AF-A0A964D6V7-F1
#
_cell.length_a   1.000
_cell.length_b   1.000
_cell.length_c   1.000
_cell.angle_alpha   90.00
_cell.angle_beta   90.00
_cell.angle_gamma   90.00
#
_symmetry.space_group_name_H-M   'P 1'
#
loop_
_entity.id
_entity.type
_entity.pdbx_description
1 polymer ?
#
loop_
_entity_poly.entity_id
_entity_poly.type
_entity_poly.pdbx_seq_one_letter_code
_entity_poly.pdbx_strand_id
1 'polypeptide(L)'
;MGLEGAGAASYFSAFGECLSVPEFVFVFRSRRPPGNPVNAMLSFGYQILWNHLLCLIEIQGLDPYQACLHQTSERHAALASDLIEEFRAPIIDSLVLWLINSKVMDATLDFVYRNSGCFLNDSGRAKFLHAFLRRMEEEIQTDSGEKQPRWDLFVQQVKAYKQFVYNPQVLYKPYRSH
;
A
#
# COMPACT_ATOMS: atom_id res chain seq x y z
N MET A 1 0.85 -2.22 -19.72
CA MET A 1 0.30 -0.86 -19.52
C MET A 1 -1.17 -0.67 -19.92
N GLY A 2 -1.67 -1.07 -21.10
CA GLY A 2 -3.10 -0.86 -21.48
C GLY A 2 -4.13 -1.69 -20.67
N LEU A 3 -3.83 -2.97 -20.44
CA LEU A 3 -4.70 -3.87 -19.65
C LEU A 3 -4.61 -3.59 -18.14
N GLU A 4 -3.43 -3.26 -17.62
CA GLU A 4 -3.23 -2.86 -16.22
C GLU A 4 -3.94 -1.54 -15.89
N GLY A 5 -3.96 -0.58 -16.83
CA GLY A 5 -4.70 0.68 -16.66
C GLY A 5 -6.21 0.46 -16.58
N ALA A 6 -6.76 -0.44 -17.42
CA ALA A 6 -8.17 -0.80 -17.38
C ALA A 6 -8.54 -1.54 -16.07
N GLY A 7 -7.70 -2.49 -15.64
CA GLY A 7 -7.90 -3.21 -14.37
C GLY A 7 -7.88 -2.28 -13.16
N ALA A 8 -6.91 -1.36 -13.09
CA ALA A 8 -6.84 -0.37 -12.01
C ALA A 8 -8.05 0.57 -12.00
N ALA A 9 -8.54 0.99 -13.17
CA ALA A 9 -9.73 1.83 -13.27
C ALA A 9 -10.99 1.11 -12.74
N SER A 10 -11.22 -0.14 -13.15
CA SER A 10 -12.33 -0.95 -12.65
C SER A 10 -12.23 -1.19 -11.14
N TYR A 11 -11.03 -1.51 -10.63
CA TYR A 11 -10.79 -1.69 -9.20
C TYR A 11 -11.16 -0.42 -8.40
N PHE A 12 -10.64 0.75 -8.81
CA PHE A 12 -10.88 1.98 -8.07
C PHE A 12 -12.32 2.49 -8.21
N SER A 13 -13.02 2.15 -9.29
CA SER A 13 -14.47 2.38 -9.39
C SER A 13 -15.22 1.60 -8.31
N ALA A 14 -14.97 0.29 -8.22
CA ALA A 14 -15.60 -0.57 -7.20
C ALA A 14 -15.19 -0.16 -5.77
N PHE A 15 -13.94 0.27 -5.57
CA PHE A 15 -13.48 0.84 -4.30
C PHE A 15 -14.30 2.06 -3.90
N GLY A 16 -14.58 2.97 -4.85
CA GLY A 16 -15.39 4.17 -4.60
C GLY A 16 -16.81 3.84 -4.18
N GLU A 17 -17.42 2.80 -4.76
CA GLU A 17 -18.76 2.31 -4.40
C GLU A 17 -18.82 1.74 -2.97
N CYS A 18 -17.69 1.32 -2.41
CA CYS A 18 -17.60 0.82 -1.04
C CYS A 18 -17.53 1.94 0.02
N LEU A 19 -17.46 3.21 -0.39
CA LEU A 19 -17.42 4.35 0.52
C LEU A 19 -18.84 4.74 0.96
N SER A 20 -19.09 4.69 2.26
CA SER A 20 -20.41 4.95 2.87
C SER A 20 -20.59 6.40 3.37
N VAL A 21 -19.53 7.21 3.34
CA VAL A 21 -19.52 8.58 3.89
C VAL A 21 -19.49 9.59 2.75
N PRO A 22 -20.58 10.36 2.53
CA PRO A 22 -20.74 11.24 1.36
C PRO A 22 -19.64 12.30 1.17
N GLU A 23 -19.04 12.75 2.26
CA GLU A 23 -17.97 13.75 2.27
C GLU A 23 -16.66 13.23 1.62
N PHE A 24 -16.50 11.91 1.51
CA PHE A 24 -15.34 11.25 0.90
C PHE A 24 -15.64 10.79 -0.54
N VAL A 25 -15.79 11.74 -1.45
CA VAL A 25 -16.02 11.44 -2.88
C VAL A 25 -14.76 10.87 -3.54
N PHE A 26 -14.88 9.72 -4.20
CA PHE A 26 -13.80 9.08 -4.95
C PHE A 26 -14.27 8.62 -6.34
N VAL A 27 -13.74 9.27 -7.38
CA VAL A 27 -14.09 8.98 -8.78
C VAL A 27 -12.99 8.18 -9.48
N PHE A 28 -11.73 8.59 -9.28
CA PHE A 28 -10.58 7.89 -9.84
C PHE A 28 -9.33 8.18 -9.01
N ARG A 29 -8.29 7.37 -9.23
CA ARG A 29 -6.99 7.54 -8.58
C ARG A 29 -6.20 8.70 -9.22
N SER A 30 -5.94 9.75 -8.45
CA SER A 30 -5.03 10.86 -8.79
C SER A 30 -3.84 10.92 -7.82
N ARG A 31 -2.61 10.85 -8.33
CA ARG A 31 -1.39 10.65 -7.51
C ARG A 31 -0.52 11.90 -7.35
N ARG A 32 -0.46 12.79 -8.34
CA ARG A 32 0.51 13.91 -8.40
C ARG A 32 -0.10 15.16 -9.06
N PRO A 33 -0.74 16.05 -8.28
CA PRO A 33 -1.06 15.92 -6.86
C PRO A 33 -2.32 15.05 -6.62
N PRO A 34 -2.56 14.56 -5.38
CA PRO A 34 -3.82 13.96 -5.00
C PRO A 34 -4.96 15.00 -5.06
N GLY A 35 -6.07 14.66 -5.72
CA GLY A 35 -7.16 15.62 -5.95
C GLY A 35 -8.19 15.71 -4.83
N ASN A 36 -8.24 14.73 -3.91
CA ASN A 36 -9.25 14.65 -2.86
C ASN A 36 -8.73 13.88 -1.62
N PRO A 37 -9.48 13.88 -0.50
CA PRO A 37 -9.07 13.24 0.76
C PRO A 37 -8.76 11.74 0.63
N VAL A 38 -9.54 11.01 -0.16
CA VAL A 38 -9.34 9.57 -0.39
C VAL A 38 -8.01 9.32 -1.12
N ASN A 39 -7.75 10.08 -2.18
CA ASN A 39 -6.47 10.04 -2.89
C ASN A 39 -5.29 10.45 -2.01
N ALA A 40 -5.48 11.39 -1.08
CA ALA A 40 -4.45 11.80 -0.13
C ALA A 40 -4.09 10.64 0.81
N MET A 41 -5.07 9.96 1.39
CA MET A 41 -4.87 8.80 2.27
C MET A 41 -4.21 7.63 1.54
N LEU A 42 -4.68 7.26 0.35
CA LEU A 42 -4.08 6.19 -0.45
C LEU A 42 -2.61 6.52 -0.79
N SER A 43 -2.33 7.76 -1.19
CA SER A 43 -0.95 8.19 -1.52
C SER A 43 -0.04 8.12 -0.30
N PHE A 44 -0.52 8.57 0.86
CA PHE A 44 0.24 8.55 2.10
C PHE A 44 0.51 7.10 2.57
N GLY A 45 -0.51 6.25 2.57
CA GLY A 45 -0.37 4.84 2.94
C GLY A 45 0.57 4.06 2.03
N TYR A 46 0.45 4.24 0.70
CA TYR A 46 1.37 3.62 -0.24
C TYR A 46 2.81 4.08 -0.04
N GLN A 47 3.05 5.36 0.28
CA GLN A 47 4.40 5.86 0.55
C GLN A 47 5.01 5.23 1.82
N ILE A 48 4.22 5.09 2.89
CA ILE A 48 4.66 4.42 4.13
C ILE A 48 5.10 2.98 3.82
N LEU A 49 4.24 2.24 3.12
CA LEU A 49 4.49 0.84 2.79
C LEU A 49 5.70 0.68 1.86
N TRP A 50 5.83 1.55 0.86
CA TRP A 50 6.97 1.55 -0.06
C TRP A 50 8.29 1.81 0.68
N ASN A 51 8.32 2.81 1.57
CA ASN A 51 9.50 3.10 2.38
C ASN A 51 9.89 1.91 3.27
N HIS A 52 8.91 1.24 3.87
CA HIS A 52 9.17 0.07 4.71
C HIS A 52 9.75 -1.09 3.90
N LEU A 53 9.16 -1.41 2.74
CA LEU A 53 9.66 -2.45 1.85
C LEU A 53 11.07 -2.13 1.34
N LEU A 54 11.35 -0.87 0.98
CA LEU A 54 12.69 -0.45 0.60
C LEU A 54 13.71 -0.75 1.69
N CYS A 55 13.43 -0.37 2.95
CA CYS A 55 14.32 -0.68 4.06
C CYS A 55 14.51 -2.19 4.25
N LEU A 56 13.44 -3.00 4.12
CA LEU A 56 13.55 -4.45 4.24
C LEU A 56 14.40 -5.07 3.13
N ILE A 57 14.23 -4.61 1.89
CA ILE A 57 15.03 -5.05 0.74
C ILE A 57 16.52 -4.78 0.99
N GLU A 58 16.86 -3.56 1.42
CA GLU A 58 18.24 -3.18 1.75
C GLU A 58 18.81 -4.01 2.90
N ILE A 59 18.06 -4.20 3.99
CA ILE A 59 18.46 -5.03 5.14
C ILE A 59 18.71 -6.49 4.72
N GLN A 60 17.93 -7.01 3.77
CA GLN A 60 18.12 -8.36 3.24
C GLN A 60 19.26 -8.47 2.22
N GLY A 61 19.95 -7.37 1.90
CA GLY A 61 21.09 -7.34 0.99
C GLY A 61 20.71 -7.50 -0.49
N LEU A 62 19.46 -7.17 -0.84
CA LEU A 62 19.00 -7.11 -2.22
C LEU A 62 19.26 -5.71 -2.79
N ASP A 63 19.54 -5.62 -4.09
CA ASP A 63 19.65 -4.35 -4.80
C ASP A 63 18.23 -3.81 -5.11
N PRO A 64 17.81 -2.67 -4.54
CA PRO A 64 16.49 -2.11 -4.78
C PRO A 64 16.20 -1.71 -6.24
N TYR A 65 17.25 -1.51 -7.04
CA TYR A 65 17.16 -1.03 -8.42
C TYR A 65 17.10 -2.16 -9.46
N GLN A 66 17.40 -3.41 -9.08
CA GLN A 66 17.27 -4.59 -9.94
C GLN A 66 15.90 -5.26 -9.76
N ALA A 67 14.91 -4.80 -10.51
CA ALA A 67 13.56 -5.37 -10.54
C ALA A 67 13.33 -6.27 -11.76
N CYS A 68 12.46 -7.28 -11.64
CA CYS A 68 12.11 -8.18 -12.73
C CYS A 68 10.93 -7.71 -13.59
N LEU A 69 10.01 -6.86 -13.08
CA LEU A 69 8.76 -6.51 -13.80
C LEU A 69 8.78 -5.14 -14.49
N HIS A 70 9.46 -4.14 -13.91
CA HIS A 70 9.55 -2.80 -14.51
C HIS A 70 10.84 -2.66 -15.33
N GLN A 71 10.73 -2.12 -16.55
CA GLN A 71 11.90 -1.71 -17.34
C GLN A 71 12.81 -0.84 -16.47
N THR A 72 14.10 -1.19 -16.48
CA THR A 72 15.18 -0.61 -15.68
C THR A 72 15.30 0.89 -15.96
N SER A 73 14.46 1.71 -15.34
CA SER A 73 14.73 3.15 -15.23
C SER A 73 15.67 3.28 -14.03
N GLU A 74 16.93 3.60 -14.29
CA GLU A 74 18.07 3.62 -13.35
C GLU A 74 17.93 4.56 -12.12
N ARG A 75 16.72 5.01 -11.76
CA ARG A 75 16.50 6.04 -10.73
C ARG A 75 15.35 5.77 -9.75
N HIS A 76 14.68 4.62 -9.83
CA HIS A 76 13.60 4.27 -8.91
C HIS A 76 13.81 2.85 -8.38
N ALA A 77 13.64 2.65 -7.07
CA ALA A 77 13.72 1.32 -6.45
C ALA A 77 12.54 0.46 -6.92
N ALA A 78 12.68 -0.08 -8.12
CA ALA A 78 11.64 -0.77 -8.85
C ALA A 78 11.21 -2.06 -8.12
N LEU A 79 12.11 -2.70 -7.36
CA LEU A 79 11.77 -3.90 -6.58
C LEU A 79 10.78 -3.58 -5.45
N ALA A 80 10.94 -2.45 -4.76
CA ALA A 80 9.98 -2.00 -3.76
C ALA A 80 8.62 -1.68 -4.40
N SER A 81 8.63 -1.15 -5.63
CA SER A 81 7.42 -0.87 -6.42
C SER A 81 6.75 -2.13 -6.97
N ASP A 82 7.48 -3.22 -7.18
CA ASP A 82 6.92 -4.52 -7.55
C ASP A 82 6.26 -5.19 -6.33
N LEU A 83 7.01 -5.31 -5.23
CA LEU A 83 6.54 -6.01 -4.02
C LEU A 83 5.36 -5.31 -3.35
N ILE A 84 5.24 -3.98 -3.45
CA ILE A 84 4.12 -3.25 -2.85
C ILE A 84 2.77 -3.62 -3.45
N GLU A 85 2.70 -4.02 -4.73
CA GLU A 85 1.42 -4.30 -5.40
C GLU A 85 0.62 -5.40 -4.68
N GLU A 86 1.30 -6.39 -4.09
CA GLU A 86 0.68 -7.48 -3.32
C GLU A 86 -0.01 -7.00 -2.03
N PHE A 87 0.37 -5.84 -1.54
CA PHE A 87 -0.02 -5.35 -0.21
C PHE A 87 -0.91 -4.12 -0.24
N ARG A 88 -1.05 -3.44 -1.39
CA ARG A 88 -1.90 -2.24 -1.52
C ARG A 88 -3.33 -2.52 -1.11
N ALA A 89 -3.98 -3.48 -1.76
CA ALA A 89 -5.37 -3.82 -1.50
C ALA A 89 -5.61 -4.34 -0.06
N PRO A 90 -4.89 -5.39 0.41
CA PRO A 90 -5.18 -5.99 1.71
C PRO A 90 -4.76 -5.13 2.91
N ILE A 91 -3.79 -4.23 2.76
CA ILE A 91 -3.28 -3.42 3.89
C ILE A 91 -3.76 -1.97 3.82
N ILE A 92 -3.54 -1.29 2.70
CA ILE A 92 -3.74 0.17 2.62
C ILE A 92 -5.17 0.50 2.17
N ASP A 93 -5.67 -0.15 1.13
CA ASP A 93 -6.99 0.16 0.57
C ASP A 93 -8.08 -0.23 1.59
N SER A 94 -7.95 -1.41 2.18
CA SER A 94 -8.81 -1.87 3.28
C SER A 94 -8.75 -0.95 4.52
N LEU A 95 -7.57 -0.44 4.88
CA LEU A 95 -7.39 0.56 5.96
C LEU A 95 -8.15 1.85 5.63
N VAL A 96 -8.01 2.37 4.41
CA VAL A 96 -8.67 3.61 3.98
C VAL A 96 -10.19 3.45 4.00
N LEU A 97 -10.71 2.34 3.48
CA LEU A 97 -12.14 2.02 3.58
C LEU A 97 -12.61 2.02 5.03
N TRP A 98 -11.87 1.33 5.92
CA TRP A 98 -12.22 1.25 7.33
C TRP A 98 -12.18 2.62 8.02
N LEU A 99 -11.14 3.41 7.79
CA LEU A 99 -10.98 4.76 8.35
C LEU A 99 -12.15 5.67 7.99
N ILE A 100 -12.58 5.61 6.73
CA ILE A 100 -13.70 6.42 6.23
C ILE A 100 -15.01 5.88 6.77
N ASN A 101 -15.33 4.61 6.53
CA ASN A 101 -16.63 4.02 6.88
C ASN A 101 -16.88 3.98 8.39
N SER A 102 -15.82 3.88 9.19
CA SER A 102 -15.90 3.96 10.66
C SER A 102 -15.83 5.39 11.20
N LYS A 103 -15.83 6.40 10.32
CA LYS A 103 -15.80 7.84 10.65
C LYS A 103 -14.63 8.26 11.54
N VAL A 104 -13.49 7.59 11.41
CA VAL A 104 -12.25 7.96 12.12
C VAL A 104 -11.66 9.25 11.52
N MET A 105 -11.78 9.37 10.19
CA MET A 105 -11.29 10.52 9.43
C MET A 105 -12.42 11.51 9.15
N ASP A 106 -12.12 12.79 9.29
CA ASP A 106 -13.02 13.89 8.96
C ASP A 106 -12.50 14.64 7.72
N ALA A 107 -13.31 14.73 6.67
CA ALA A 107 -12.93 15.32 5.40
C ALA A 107 -12.59 16.83 5.49
N THR A 108 -13.09 17.52 6.51
CA THR A 108 -12.90 18.96 6.73
C THR A 108 -11.78 19.27 7.73
N LEU A 109 -11.59 18.42 8.74
CA LEU A 109 -10.65 18.67 9.84
C LEU A 109 -9.30 17.99 9.68
N ASP A 110 -9.19 16.88 8.94
CA ASP A 110 -7.97 16.07 8.87
C ASP A 110 -7.15 16.29 7.59
N PHE A 111 -7.60 17.20 6.72
CA PHE A 111 -7.00 17.46 5.41
C PHE A 111 -6.67 18.94 5.21
N VAL A 112 -5.72 19.20 4.32
CA VAL A 112 -5.34 20.55 3.90
C VAL A 112 -5.15 20.57 2.39
N TYR A 113 -5.70 21.61 1.75
CA TYR A 113 -5.54 21.84 0.32
C TYR A 113 -4.45 22.87 0.08
N ARG A 114 -3.42 22.51 -0.70
CA ARG A 114 -2.28 23.37 -1.05
C ARG A 114 -1.77 23.00 -2.45
N ASN A 115 -1.28 23.98 -3.21
CA ASN A 115 -0.69 23.75 -4.54
C ASN A 115 -1.57 22.88 -5.47
N SER A 116 -2.89 23.13 -5.48
CA SER A 116 -3.89 22.36 -6.24
C SER A 116 -3.99 20.87 -5.86
N GLY A 117 -3.47 20.48 -4.69
CA GLY A 117 -3.53 19.13 -4.14
C GLY A 117 -4.18 19.06 -2.77
N CYS A 118 -4.63 17.87 -2.39
CA CYS A 118 -5.15 17.52 -1.08
C CYS A 118 -4.12 16.65 -0.34
N PHE A 119 -3.87 16.97 0.93
CA PHE A 119 -2.90 16.27 1.78
C PHE A 119 -3.47 16.07 3.18
N LEU A 120 -3.00 15.04 3.89
CA LEU A 120 -3.27 14.87 5.32
C LEU A 120 -2.54 15.96 6.11
N ASN A 121 -3.26 16.65 6.99
CA ASN A 121 -2.64 17.53 7.97
C ASN A 121 -2.08 16.71 9.15
N ASP A 122 -1.59 17.39 10.19
CA ASP A 122 -0.91 16.71 11.31
C ASP A 122 -1.87 15.79 12.08
N SER A 123 -3.12 16.21 12.30
CA SER A 123 -4.18 15.39 12.90
C SER A 123 -4.47 14.16 12.04
N GLY A 124 -4.70 14.36 10.74
CA GLY A 124 -4.99 13.28 9.81
C GLY A 124 -3.86 12.26 9.71
N ARG A 125 -2.60 12.72 9.67
CA ARG A 125 -1.43 11.82 9.66
C ARG A 125 -1.33 11.03 10.96
N ALA A 126 -1.55 11.66 12.11
CA ALA A 126 -1.51 10.97 13.41
C ALA A 126 -2.58 9.87 13.50
N LYS A 127 -3.83 10.17 13.14
CA LYS A 127 -4.93 9.19 13.11
C LYS A 127 -4.63 8.03 12.16
N PHE A 128 -4.19 8.35 10.95
CA PHE A 128 -3.84 7.34 9.95
C PHE A 128 -2.72 6.43 10.45
N LEU A 129 -1.61 6.99 10.94
CA LEU A 129 -0.46 6.23 11.43
C LEU A 129 -0.83 5.35 12.61
N HIS A 130 -1.60 5.87 13.57
CA HIS A 130 -2.04 5.07 14.71
C HIS A 130 -2.88 3.86 14.27
N ALA A 131 -3.84 4.06 13.37
CA ALA A 131 -4.66 2.98 12.82
C ALA A 131 -3.86 2.01 11.92
N PHE A 132 -2.82 2.50 11.24
CA PHE A 132 -1.92 1.68 10.45
C PHE A 132 -1.07 0.78 11.35
N LEU A 133 -0.36 1.35 12.33
CA LEU A 133 0.50 0.62 13.26
C LEU A 133 -0.29 -0.47 14.00
N ARG A 134 -1.45 -0.12 14.57
CA ARG A 134 -2.32 -1.10 15.23
C ARG A 134 -2.65 -2.29 14.35
N ARG A 135 -3.03 -2.06 13.08
CA ARG A 135 -3.32 -3.16 12.13
C ARG A 135 -2.08 -3.98 11.80
N MET A 136 -0.92 -3.35 11.74
CA MET A 136 0.31 -4.07 11.44
C MET A 136 0.79 -4.92 12.63
N GLU A 137 0.48 -4.51 13.86
CA GLU A 137 0.77 -5.21 15.11
C GLU A 137 -0.23 -6.33 15.43
N GLU A 138 -1.45 -6.27 14.88
CA GLU A 138 -2.44 -7.34 15.01
C GLU A 138 -1.89 -8.69 14.52
N GLU A 139 -2.02 -9.71 15.36
CA GLU A 139 -1.64 -11.08 15.04
C GLU A 139 -2.57 -11.66 13.99
N ILE A 140 -1.99 -12.22 12.94
CA ILE A 140 -2.66 -13.05 11.95
C ILE A 140 -2.18 -14.49 12.10
N GLN A 141 -3.07 -15.44 11.79
CA GLN A 141 -2.72 -16.84 11.71
C GLN A 141 -2.29 -17.17 10.28
N THR A 142 -1.11 -17.76 10.13
CA THR A 142 -0.60 -18.24 8.84
C THR A 142 -1.20 -19.60 8.47
N ASP A 143 -0.97 -20.04 7.23
CA ASP A 143 -1.35 -21.40 6.79
C ASP A 143 -0.68 -22.52 7.61
N SER A 144 0.47 -22.25 8.23
CA SER A 144 1.14 -23.17 9.16
C SER A 144 0.49 -23.21 10.55
N GLY A 145 -0.48 -22.33 10.82
CA GLY A 145 -1.13 -22.18 12.11
C GLY A 145 -0.38 -21.31 13.12
N GLU A 146 0.76 -20.75 12.74
CA GLU A 146 1.55 -19.84 13.57
C GLU A 146 0.91 -18.46 13.61
N LYS A 147 1.02 -17.79 14.77
CA LYS A 147 0.57 -16.41 14.94
C LYS A 147 1.74 -15.47 14.80
N GLN A 148 1.58 -14.44 13.99
CA GLN A 148 2.59 -13.42 13.77
C GLN A 148 1.95 -12.06 13.47
N PRO A 149 2.62 -10.94 13.78
CA PRO A 149 2.16 -9.63 13.32
C PRO A 149 2.17 -9.57 11.78
N ARG A 150 1.31 -8.73 11.20
CA ARG A 150 1.28 -8.54 9.73
C ARG A 150 2.61 -8.04 9.17
N TRP A 151 3.44 -7.37 9.98
CA TRP A 151 4.81 -6.98 9.60
C TRP A 151 5.64 -8.15 9.07
N ASP A 152 5.46 -9.35 9.65
CA ASP A 152 6.25 -10.52 9.30
C ASP A 152 5.91 -11.05 7.90
N LEU A 153 4.72 -10.73 7.36
CA LEU A 153 4.38 -11.04 5.97
C LEU A 153 5.31 -10.33 4.99
N PHE A 154 5.67 -9.06 5.26
CA PHE A 154 6.58 -8.31 4.39
C PHE A 154 7.98 -8.92 4.43
N VAL A 155 8.45 -9.27 5.62
CA VAL A 155 9.75 -9.93 5.80
C VAL A 155 9.77 -11.28 5.06
N GLN A 156 8.69 -12.06 5.17
CA GLN A 156 8.55 -13.34 4.48
C GLN A 156 8.57 -13.17 2.96
N GLN A 157 7.85 -12.19 2.40
CA GLN A 157 7.86 -11.96 0.96
C GLN A 157 9.20 -11.47 0.43
N VAL A 158 9.88 -10.57 1.14
CA VAL A 158 11.23 -10.14 0.74
C VAL A 158 12.22 -11.31 0.79
N LYS A 159 12.12 -12.19 1.80
CA LYS A 159 12.95 -13.42 1.89
C LYS A 159 12.63 -14.43 0.79
N ALA A 160 11.35 -14.63 0.48
CA ALA A 160 10.92 -15.53 -0.60
C ALA A 160 11.43 -15.03 -1.95
N TYR A 161 11.35 -13.72 -2.20
CA TYR A 161 11.92 -13.12 -3.41
C TYR A 161 13.44 -13.30 -3.46
N LYS A 162 14.13 -13.05 -2.36
CA LYS A 162 15.57 -13.31 -2.24
C LYS A 162 15.92 -14.77 -2.58
N GLN A 163 15.17 -15.72 -2.04
CA GLN A 163 15.40 -17.14 -2.32
C GLN A 163 15.22 -17.47 -3.79
N PHE A 164 14.20 -16.91 -4.46
CA PHE A 164 14.01 -17.07 -5.89
C PHE A 164 15.19 -16.51 -6.70
N VAL A 165 15.71 -15.33 -6.34
CA VAL A 165 16.86 -14.71 -7.03
C VAL A 165 18.13 -15.57 -6.92
N TYR A 166 18.43 -16.10 -5.74
CA TYR A 166 19.66 -16.89 -5.52
C TYR A 166 19.51 -18.39 -5.79
N ASN A 167 18.28 -18.91 -5.81
CA ASN A 167 17.96 -20.30 -6.11
C ASN A 167 16.64 -20.40 -6.90
N PRO A 168 16.68 -20.17 -8.23
CA PRO A 168 15.48 -20.07 -9.07
C PRO A 168 14.72 -21.38 -9.26
N GLN A 169 15.21 -22.51 -8.71
CA GLN A 169 14.43 -23.74 -8.64
C GLN A 169 13.26 -23.63 -7.66
N VAL A 170 13.29 -22.68 -6.73
CA VAL A 170 12.18 -22.35 -5.84
C VAL A 170 11.43 -21.14 -6.38
N LEU A 171 10.24 -21.37 -6.94
CA LEU A 171 9.43 -20.31 -7.54
C LEU A 171 8.86 -19.36 -6.48
N TYR A 172 8.93 -18.06 -6.76
CA TYR A 172 8.27 -17.03 -5.95
C TYR A 172 6.75 -17.16 -6.03
N LYS A 173 6.08 -17.08 -4.88
CA LYS A 173 4.62 -17.05 -4.78
C LYS A 173 4.18 -15.71 -4.19
N PRO A 174 3.46 -14.87 -4.95
CA PRO A 174 2.89 -13.63 -4.43
C PRO A 174 1.96 -13.87 -3.25
N TYR A 175 1.95 -12.95 -2.30
CA TYR A 175 1.03 -12.98 -1.17
C TYR A 175 -0.41 -12.87 -1.68
N ARG A 176 -1.29 -13.72 -1.14
CA ARG A 176 -2.73 -13.69 -1.40
C ARG A 176 -3.43 -13.73 -0.05
N SER A 177 -4.19 -12.69 0.29
CA SER A 177 -5.09 -12.75 1.44
C SER A 177 -6.26 -13.67 1.11
N HIS A 178 -6.43 -14.73 1.90
CA HIS A 178 -7.61 -15.58 1.88
C HIS A 178 -8.76 -14.97 2.69
#